data_AF-A0A7K5XGJ2-F1
#
_entry.id   AF-A0A7K5XGJ2-F1
#
_cell.length_a   1.000
_cell.length_b   1.000
_cell.length_c   1.000
_cell.angle_alpha   90.00
_cell.angle_beta   90.00
_cell.angle_gamma   90.00
#
_symmetry.space_group_name_H-M   'P 1'
#
loop_
_entity.id
_entity.type
_entity.pdbx_description
1 polymer ?
#
loop_
_entity_poly.entity_id
_entity_poly.type
_entity_poly.pdbx_seq_one_letter_code
_entity_poly.pdbx_strand_id
1 'polypeptide(L)'
;VLRQMRKLPWQDAEVKDYVICCMINIWNVKYNSIHCVANLLAGLVLYQEDVGIHVVDGVLEDIRLGMEVNQPKFNQRRISSAKFLGELYNYRMVESAVIFRTLYSFTSFGVNPDGSPSPLDPPEHLFRIRLVCTILDTCGQYFDRGSSKRKLDCFLVYFQRYVWWKKSLDVWTKDHPFPIDIDYMISDTLELLRPKIKLCNSLEEAIRQVQDLEREFLIKLG
;
A
#
# COMPACT_ATOMS: atom_id res chain seq x y z
N VAL A 1 11.86 26.11 1.26
CA VAL A 1 11.42 25.53 -0.04
C VAL A 1 10.05 26.04 -0.46
N LEU A 2 8.98 25.88 0.35
CA LEU A 2 7.62 26.34 0.02
C LEU A 2 7.52 27.78 -0.53
N ARG A 3 8.18 28.75 0.12
CA ARG A 3 8.22 30.15 -0.33
C ARG A 3 8.76 30.33 -1.77
N GLN A 4 9.68 29.46 -2.19
CA GLN A 4 10.25 29.50 -3.55
C GLN A 4 9.32 28.80 -4.54
N MET A 5 8.76 27.64 -4.18
CA MET A 5 7.76 26.95 -5.01
C MET A 5 6.59 27.85 -5.38
N ARG A 6 6.07 28.63 -4.42
CA ARG A 6 4.98 29.59 -4.66
C ARG A 6 5.29 30.69 -5.69
N LYS A 7 6.57 30.95 -5.96
CA LYS A 7 7.03 32.00 -6.89
C LYS A 7 7.32 31.48 -8.29
N LEU A 8 7.19 30.17 -8.53
CA LEU A 8 7.35 29.60 -9.87
C LEU A 8 6.25 30.15 -10.81
N PRO A 9 6.53 30.23 -12.12
CA PRO A 9 5.55 30.67 -13.10
C PRO A 9 4.50 29.57 -13.35
N TRP A 10 3.55 29.38 -12.44
CA TRP A 10 2.52 28.34 -12.53
C TRP A 10 1.54 28.46 -13.71
N GLN A 11 1.60 29.56 -14.46
CA GLN A 11 0.87 29.73 -15.72
C GLN A 11 1.59 29.10 -16.91
N ASP A 12 2.89 28.84 -16.76
CA ASP A 12 3.69 28.08 -17.71
C ASP A 12 3.43 26.58 -17.49
N ALA A 13 2.79 25.95 -18.48
CA ALA A 13 2.42 24.55 -18.43
C ALA A 13 3.65 23.64 -18.31
N GLU A 14 4.74 23.94 -19.01
CA GLU A 14 5.94 23.10 -18.99
C GLU A 14 6.56 23.08 -17.59
N VAL A 15 6.61 24.23 -16.91
CA VAL A 15 7.12 24.32 -15.54
C VAL A 15 6.22 23.57 -14.56
N LYS A 16 4.90 23.73 -14.70
CA LYS A 16 3.93 23.03 -13.85
C LYS A 16 4.06 21.51 -14.01
N ASP A 17 4.05 21.03 -15.25
CA ASP A 17 4.13 19.60 -15.58
C ASP A 17 5.45 19.00 -15.10
N TYR A 18 6.55 19.74 -15.23
CA TYR A 18 7.85 19.30 -14.74
C TYR A 18 7.87 19.14 -13.21
N VAL A 19 7.24 20.06 -12.47
CA VAL A 19 7.14 19.95 -11.01
C VAL A 19 6.28 18.75 -10.59
N ILE A 20 5.13 18.56 -11.25
CA ILE A 20 4.26 17.40 -11.01
C ILE A 20 5.04 16.11 -11.26
N CYS A 21 5.72 16.01 -12.40
CA CYS A 21 6.56 14.89 -12.75
C CYS A 21 7.64 14.65 -11.67
N CYS A 22 8.35 15.68 -11.23
CA CYS A 22 9.38 15.54 -10.18
C CYS A 22 8.82 15.00 -8.86
N MET A 23 7.61 15.42 -8.46
CA MET A 23 6.98 14.93 -7.22
C MET A 23 6.49 13.48 -7.35
N ILE A 24 6.01 13.06 -8.52
CA ILE A 24 5.65 11.66 -8.79
C ILE A 24 6.90 10.77 -8.77
N ASN A 25 8.03 11.25 -9.31
CA ASN A 25 9.33 10.56 -9.30
C ASN A 25 10.00 10.62 -7.90
N ILE A 26 9.26 10.27 -6.84
CA ILE A 26 9.63 10.46 -5.42
C ILE A 26 10.85 9.65 -4.99
N TRP A 27 11.22 8.61 -5.73
CA TRP A 27 12.42 7.80 -5.47
C TRP A 27 13.74 8.58 -5.61
N ASN A 28 13.71 9.77 -6.21
CA ASN A 28 14.88 10.67 -6.23
C ASN A 28 15.10 11.36 -4.88
N VAL A 29 14.14 11.29 -3.96
CA VAL A 29 14.22 11.84 -2.61
C VAL A 29 14.67 10.75 -1.64
N LYS A 30 15.52 11.12 -0.67
CA LYS A 30 15.92 10.20 0.41
C LYS A 30 14.68 9.69 1.14
N TYR A 31 14.63 8.39 1.42
CA TYR A 31 13.48 7.71 2.03
C TYR A 31 12.94 8.44 3.27
N ASN A 32 13.84 8.85 4.17
CA ASN A 32 13.53 9.52 5.43
C ASN A 32 13.05 10.98 5.24
N SER A 33 13.08 11.51 4.03
CA SER A 33 12.65 12.88 3.69
C SER A 33 11.43 12.90 2.76
N ILE A 34 10.86 11.74 2.42
CA ILE A 34 9.64 11.65 1.59
C ILE A 34 8.47 12.42 2.23
N HIS A 35 8.33 12.33 3.55
CA HIS A 35 7.29 13.05 4.30
C HIS A 35 7.40 14.58 4.15
N CYS A 36 8.59 15.13 3.93
CA CYS A 36 8.79 16.57 3.68
C CYS A 36 8.15 16.99 2.35
N VAL A 37 8.10 16.12 1.35
CA VAL A 37 7.45 16.40 0.06
C VAL A 37 5.93 16.43 0.24
N ALA A 38 5.36 15.51 1.01
CA ALA A 38 3.93 15.51 1.32
C ALA A 38 3.53 16.78 2.09
N ASN A 39 4.32 17.17 3.09
CA ASN A 39 4.13 18.43 3.82
C ASN A 39 4.25 19.67 2.91
N LEU A 40 5.23 19.68 2.00
CA LEU A 40 5.40 20.75 1.02
C LEU A 40 4.17 20.87 0.11
N LEU A 41 3.66 19.74 -0.37
CA LEU A 41 2.48 19.70 -1.24
C LEU A 41 1.23 20.21 -0.52
N ALA A 42 1.02 19.79 0.74
CA ALA A 42 -0.09 20.28 1.58
C ALA A 42 -0.06 21.81 1.77
N GLY A 43 1.13 22.41 1.90
CA GLY A 43 1.27 23.86 1.94
C GLY A 43 1.11 24.55 0.57
N LEU A 44 1.36 23.84 -0.52
CA LEU A 44 1.31 24.36 -1.89
C LEU A 44 -0.11 24.39 -2.44
N VAL A 45 -0.94 23.38 -2.14
CA VAL A 45 -2.32 23.28 -2.64
C VAL A 45 -3.24 24.40 -2.19
N LEU A 46 -2.89 25.12 -1.13
CA LEU A 46 -3.58 26.35 -0.74
C LEU A 46 -3.50 27.47 -1.81
N TYR A 47 -2.56 27.35 -2.75
CA TYR A 47 -2.34 28.31 -3.83
C TYR A 47 -2.45 27.67 -5.22
N GLN A 48 -2.15 26.37 -5.34
CA GLN A 48 -2.11 25.61 -6.60
C GLN A 48 -2.72 24.23 -6.35
N GLU A 49 -4.04 24.17 -6.21
CA GLU A 49 -4.79 22.97 -5.83
C GLU A 49 -4.66 21.84 -6.86
N ASP A 50 -4.70 22.20 -8.16
CA ASP A 50 -4.58 21.30 -9.30
C ASP A 50 -3.29 20.46 -9.27
N VAL A 51 -2.17 21.08 -8.85
CA VAL A 51 -0.87 20.38 -8.69
C VAL A 51 -0.99 19.22 -7.71
N GLY A 52 -1.72 19.40 -6.61
CA GLY A 52 -1.94 18.34 -5.62
C GLY A 52 -2.70 17.16 -6.18
N ILE A 53 -3.77 17.43 -6.91
CA ILE A 53 -4.61 16.41 -7.55
C ILE A 53 -3.77 15.59 -8.54
N HIS A 54 -3.04 16.25 -9.44
CA HIS A 54 -2.22 15.57 -10.44
C HIS A 54 -1.09 14.72 -9.84
N VAL A 55 -0.47 15.17 -8.74
CA VAL A 55 0.55 14.36 -8.05
C VAL A 55 -0.07 13.11 -7.41
N VAL A 56 -1.22 13.24 -6.75
CA VAL A 56 -1.92 12.09 -6.16
C VAL A 56 -2.31 11.08 -7.23
N ASP A 57 -2.92 11.53 -8.33
CA ASP A 57 -3.33 10.67 -9.44
C ASP A 57 -2.12 9.97 -10.06
N GLY A 58 -1.03 10.70 -10.31
CA GLY A 58 0.20 10.14 -10.86
C GLY A 58 0.87 9.11 -9.96
N VAL A 59 0.86 9.30 -8.63
CA VAL A 59 1.40 8.32 -7.67
C VAL A 59 0.55 7.05 -7.64
N LEU A 60 -0.79 7.17 -7.69
CA LEU A 60 -1.68 6.02 -7.72
C LEU A 60 -1.51 5.22 -9.03
N GLU A 61 -1.33 5.91 -10.15
CA GLU A 61 -1.05 5.30 -11.44
C GLU A 61 0.32 4.59 -11.44
N ASP A 62 1.37 5.21 -10.92
CA ASP A 62 2.71 4.60 -10.83
C ASP A 62 2.69 3.33 -9.95
N ILE A 63 1.89 3.31 -8.88
CA ILE A 63 1.67 2.12 -8.06
C ILE A 63 0.99 1.00 -8.87
N ARG A 64 -0.03 1.34 -9.67
CA ARG A 64 -0.74 0.38 -10.53
C ARG A 64 0.19 -0.19 -11.60
N LEU A 65 0.82 0.68 -12.37
CA LEU A 65 1.78 0.31 -13.41
C LEU A 65 2.95 -0.52 -12.83
N GLY A 66 3.39 -0.20 -11.61
CA GLY A 66 4.40 -0.96 -10.90
C GLY A 66 4.01 -2.43 -10.65
N MET A 67 2.71 -2.74 -10.47
CA MET A 67 2.22 -4.11 -10.37
C MET A 67 2.12 -4.83 -11.73
N GLU A 68 1.92 -4.08 -12.82
CA GLU A 68 1.81 -4.62 -14.18
C GLU A 68 3.19 -4.93 -14.77
N VAL A 69 4.15 -4.01 -14.59
CA VAL A 69 5.54 -4.18 -15.06
C VAL A 69 6.27 -5.22 -14.19
N ASN A 70 6.09 -5.13 -12.87
CA ASN A 70 6.59 -6.07 -11.86
C ASN A 70 8.07 -6.51 -11.97
N GLN A 71 8.96 -5.62 -12.43
CA GLN A 71 10.39 -5.93 -12.57
C GLN A 71 11.18 -5.61 -11.27
N PRO A 72 12.03 -6.53 -10.77
CA PRO A 72 12.79 -6.31 -9.53
C PRO A 72 13.68 -5.07 -9.50
N LYS A 73 14.18 -4.62 -10.66
CA LYS A 73 15.00 -3.41 -10.78
C LYS A 73 14.28 -2.13 -10.33
N PHE A 74 12.94 -2.15 -10.25
CA PHE A 74 12.12 -1.03 -9.80
C PHE A 74 11.62 -1.16 -8.35
N ASN A 75 12.06 -2.18 -7.61
CA ASN A 75 11.57 -2.43 -6.24
C ASN A 75 11.74 -1.22 -5.32
N GLN A 76 12.90 -0.57 -5.32
CA GLN A 76 13.11 0.63 -4.50
C GLN A 76 12.15 1.75 -4.87
N ARG A 77 11.89 1.97 -6.17
CA ARG A 77 10.97 3.01 -6.64
C ARG A 77 9.54 2.75 -6.17
N ARG A 78 9.07 1.52 -6.32
CA ARG A 78 7.73 1.09 -5.90
C ARG A 78 7.51 1.24 -4.38
N ILE A 79 8.53 0.90 -3.57
CA ILE A 79 8.50 1.14 -2.12
C ILE A 79 8.42 2.64 -1.81
N SER A 80 9.21 3.47 -2.49
CA SER A 80 9.14 4.93 -2.33
C SER A 80 7.76 5.50 -2.69
N SER A 81 7.14 5.05 -3.78
CA SER A 81 5.79 5.48 -4.18
C SER A 81 4.73 5.06 -3.15
N ALA A 82 4.79 3.83 -2.62
CA ALA A 82 3.90 3.37 -1.56
C ALA A 82 4.08 4.14 -0.23
N LYS A 83 5.34 4.39 0.18
CA LYS A 83 5.67 5.24 1.32
C LYS A 83 5.11 6.65 1.13
N PHE A 84 5.28 7.22 -0.05
CA PHE A 84 4.80 8.57 -0.34
C PHE A 84 3.28 8.66 -0.27
N LEU A 85 2.55 7.67 -0.79
CA LEU A 85 1.09 7.61 -0.65
C LEU A 85 0.65 7.58 0.83
N GLY A 86 1.34 6.82 1.68
CA GLY A 86 1.08 6.84 3.12
C GLY A 86 1.31 8.22 3.75
N GLU A 87 2.38 8.92 3.35
CA GLU A 87 2.63 10.29 3.82
C GLU A 87 1.60 11.30 3.28
N LEU A 88 1.12 11.13 2.05
CA LEU A 88 0.04 11.94 1.49
C LEU A 88 -1.24 11.84 2.35
N TYR A 89 -1.54 10.66 2.90
CA TYR A 89 -2.61 10.51 3.89
C TYR A 89 -2.29 11.25 5.20
N ASN A 90 -1.08 11.10 5.74
CA ASN A 90 -0.67 11.74 7.00
C ASN A 90 -0.79 13.28 6.94
N TYR A 91 -0.52 13.86 5.77
CA TYR A 91 -0.65 15.29 5.51
C TYR A 91 -1.99 15.70 4.87
N ARG A 92 -3.00 14.83 4.92
CA ARG A 92 -4.40 15.12 4.51
C ARG A 92 -4.57 15.46 3.03
N MET A 93 -3.68 14.98 2.18
CA MET A 93 -3.81 15.09 0.72
C MET A 93 -4.77 14.05 0.15
N VAL A 94 -4.98 12.93 0.86
CA VAL A 94 -5.93 11.87 0.51
C VAL A 94 -6.69 11.37 1.72
N GLU A 95 -7.90 10.87 1.50
CA GLU A 95 -8.70 10.24 2.54
C GLU A 95 -8.36 8.76 2.75
N SER A 96 -8.79 8.20 3.88
CA SER A 96 -8.59 6.78 4.21
C SER A 96 -9.14 5.82 3.13
N ALA A 97 -10.17 6.22 2.39
CA ALA A 97 -10.73 5.43 1.30
C ALA A 97 -9.71 5.12 0.20
N VAL A 98 -8.80 6.06 -0.10
CA VAL A 98 -7.73 5.87 -1.08
C VAL A 98 -6.73 4.83 -0.57
N ILE A 99 -6.32 4.93 0.69
CA ILE A 99 -5.40 3.96 1.32
C ILE A 99 -5.96 2.55 1.30
N PHE A 100 -7.22 2.36 1.73
CA PHE A 100 -7.83 1.04 1.72
C PHE A 100 -8.01 0.49 0.31
N ARG A 101 -8.40 1.31 -0.67
CA ARG A 101 -8.48 0.88 -2.08
C ARG A 101 -7.13 0.36 -2.58
N THR A 102 -6.05 1.06 -2.27
CA THR A 102 -4.69 0.64 -2.65
C THR A 102 -4.28 -0.65 -1.93
N LEU A 103 -4.51 -0.76 -0.63
CA LEU A 103 -4.23 -1.97 0.15
C LEU A 103 -4.95 -3.21 -0.43
N TYR A 104 -6.25 -3.10 -0.73
CA TYR A 104 -7.00 -4.18 -1.39
C TYR A 104 -6.49 -4.47 -2.80
N SER A 105 -6.04 -3.46 -3.56
CA SER A 105 -5.47 -3.70 -4.88
C SER A 105 -4.21 -4.57 -4.81
N PHE A 106 -3.38 -4.43 -3.78
CA PHE A 106 -2.18 -5.27 -3.61
C PHE A 106 -2.52 -6.76 -3.43
N THR A 107 -3.64 -7.06 -2.78
CA THR A 107 -4.07 -8.45 -2.48
C THR A 107 -5.07 -9.02 -3.48
N SER A 108 -5.54 -8.25 -4.47
CA SER A 108 -6.57 -8.69 -5.43
C SER A 108 -6.23 -8.42 -6.90
N PHE A 109 -5.46 -7.38 -7.22
CA PHE A 109 -5.15 -7.05 -8.62
C PHE A 109 -4.25 -8.11 -9.24
N GLY A 110 -4.77 -8.79 -10.27
CA GLY A 110 -4.09 -9.87 -10.94
C GLY A 110 -3.85 -11.09 -10.05
N VAL A 111 -4.54 -11.23 -8.92
CA VAL A 111 -4.45 -12.40 -8.04
C VAL A 111 -5.63 -13.31 -8.33
N ASN A 112 -5.40 -14.60 -8.57
CA ASN A 112 -6.50 -15.54 -8.80
C ASN A 112 -7.29 -15.75 -7.49
N PRO A 113 -8.63 -15.79 -7.55
CA PRO A 113 -9.47 -15.84 -6.35
C PRO A 113 -9.38 -17.17 -5.58
N ASP A 114 -8.82 -18.21 -6.20
CA ASP A 114 -8.54 -19.51 -5.58
C ASP A 114 -7.14 -19.59 -4.94
N GLY A 115 -6.33 -18.53 -5.05
CA GLY A 115 -4.96 -18.47 -4.54
C GLY A 115 -3.92 -19.10 -5.47
N SER A 116 -4.31 -19.57 -6.67
CA SER A 116 -3.37 -20.10 -7.65
C SER A 116 -2.45 -18.99 -8.21
N PRO A 117 -1.22 -19.33 -8.64
CA PRO A 117 -0.31 -18.35 -9.22
C PRO A 117 -0.85 -17.73 -10.51
N SER A 118 -0.47 -16.47 -10.75
CA SER A 118 -0.84 -15.74 -11.97
C SER A 118 0.40 -15.06 -12.59
N PRO A 119 0.31 -14.54 -13.84
CA PRO A 119 1.42 -13.81 -14.45
C PRO A 119 1.87 -12.58 -13.65
N LEU A 120 0.96 -11.90 -12.94
CA LEU A 120 1.25 -10.71 -12.15
C LEU A 120 1.52 -11.00 -10.66
N ASP A 121 1.34 -12.25 -10.23
CA ASP A 121 1.67 -12.74 -8.89
C ASP A 121 2.24 -14.18 -8.94
N PRO A 122 3.43 -14.37 -9.54
CA PRO A 122 4.05 -15.69 -9.66
C PRO A 122 4.51 -16.23 -8.29
N PRO A 123 4.79 -17.54 -8.16
CA PRO A 123 4.90 -18.20 -6.86
C PRO A 123 5.87 -17.56 -5.86
N GLU A 124 7.11 -17.33 -6.26
CA GLU A 124 8.18 -16.78 -5.41
C GLU A 124 8.11 -15.25 -5.25
N HIS A 125 7.20 -14.58 -5.96
CA HIS A 125 7.10 -13.13 -5.91
C HIS A 125 6.31 -12.68 -4.67
N LEU A 126 7.03 -12.28 -3.62
CA LEU A 126 6.47 -11.86 -2.33
C LEU A 126 6.37 -10.33 -2.15
N PHE A 127 6.58 -9.56 -3.22
CA PHE A 127 6.71 -8.10 -3.11
C PHE A 127 5.39 -7.39 -2.72
N ARG A 128 4.22 -7.97 -3.00
CA ARG A 128 2.92 -7.42 -2.58
C ARG A 128 2.82 -7.32 -1.05
N ILE A 129 3.38 -8.29 -0.33
CA ILE A 129 3.46 -8.29 1.14
C ILE A 129 4.25 -7.07 1.61
N ARG A 130 5.41 -6.81 1.00
CA ARG A 130 6.26 -5.64 1.32
C ARG A 130 5.53 -4.31 1.07
N LEU A 131 4.75 -4.20 -0.01
CA LEU A 131 3.98 -3.00 -0.31
C LEU A 131 2.87 -2.75 0.72
N VAL A 132 2.17 -3.81 1.15
CA VAL A 132 1.17 -3.73 2.22
C VAL A 132 1.82 -3.25 3.51
N CYS A 133 2.90 -3.93 3.97
CA CYS A 133 3.62 -3.53 5.18
C CYS A 133 4.13 -2.09 5.11
N THR A 134 4.68 -1.66 3.97
CA THR A 134 5.17 -0.28 3.79
C THR A 134 4.08 0.78 4.04
N ILE A 135 2.86 0.57 3.53
CA ILE A 135 1.74 1.49 3.77
C ILE A 135 1.31 1.42 5.25
N LEU A 136 1.19 0.21 5.78
CA LEU A 136 0.75 -0.03 7.16
C LEU A 136 1.72 0.57 8.19
N ASP A 137 3.03 0.45 7.99
CA ASP A 137 4.06 1.08 8.83
C ASP A 137 4.05 2.60 8.74
N THR A 138 3.57 3.15 7.62
CA THR A 138 3.58 4.60 7.38
C THR A 138 2.37 5.31 7.98
N CYS A 139 1.17 4.75 7.81
CA CYS A 139 -0.07 5.40 8.24
C CYS A 139 -1.06 4.49 8.99
N GLY A 140 -0.73 3.20 9.18
CA GLY A 140 -1.64 2.23 9.80
C GLY A 140 -2.00 2.56 11.25
N GLN A 141 -1.10 3.21 11.99
CA GLN A 141 -1.33 3.61 13.39
C GLN A 141 -2.54 4.55 13.57
N TYR A 142 -2.95 5.28 12.51
CA TYR A 142 -4.10 6.18 12.53
C TYR A 142 -5.44 5.46 12.29
N PHE A 143 -5.41 4.15 12.04
CA PHE A 143 -6.60 3.32 11.87
C PHE A 143 -6.90 2.52 13.16
N ASP A 144 -6.89 3.20 14.30
CA ASP A 144 -7.07 2.62 15.64
C ASP A 144 -8.48 2.84 16.22
N ARG A 145 -9.28 3.75 15.64
CA ARG A 145 -10.62 4.13 16.14
C ARG A 145 -11.73 4.11 15.08
N GLY A 146 -12.97 4.02 15.54
CA GLY A 146 -14.17 4.23 14.72
C GLY A 146 -14.27 3.33 13.49
N SER A 147 -14.72 3.91 12.37
CA SER A 147 -14.95 3.19 11.12
C SER A 147 -13.65 2.74 10.43
N SER A 148 -12.56 3.51 10.54
CA SER A 148 -11.26 3.15 9.97
C SER A 148 -10.65 1.94 10.69
N LYS A 149 -10.81 1.84 12.02
CA LYS A 149 -10.44 0.63 12.78
C LYS A 149 -11.09 -0.61 12.19
N ARG A 150 -12.41 -0.59 11.99
CA ARG A 150 -13.16 -1.72 11.42
C ARG A 150 -12.70 -2.04 10.00
N LYS A 151 -12.45 -1.02 9.16
CA LYS A 151 -11.92 -1.24 7.80
C LYS A 151 -10.55 -1.93 7.81
N LEU A 152 -9.64 -1.53 8.71
CA LEU A 152 -8.35 -2.18 8.86
C LEU A 152 -8.51 -3.61 9.37
N ASP A 153 -9.32 -3.84 10.39
CA ASP A 153 -9.56 -5.19 10.93
C ASP A 153 -10.09 -6.13 9.83
N CYS A 154 -11.04 -5.68 9.00
CA CYS A 154 -11.51 -6.44 7.84
C CYS A 154 -10.39 -6.71 6.83
N PHE A 155 -9.60 -5.69 6.48
CA PHE A 155 -8.51 -5.85 5.52
C PHE A 155 -7.46 -6.85 6.00
N LEU A 156 -7.10 -6.84 7.30
CA LEU A 156 -6.12 -7.76 7.86
C LEU A 156 -6.57 -9.23 7.76
N VAL A 157 -7.87 -9.52 7.85
CA VAL A 157 -8.41 -10.87 7.62
C VAL A 157 -8.15 -11.33 6.17
N TYR A 158 -8.43 -10.47 5.18
CA TYR A 158 -8.12 -10.77 3.77
C TYR A 158 -6.62 -10.87 3.50
N PHE A 159 -5.81 -10.01 4.13
CA PHE A 159 -4.36 -10.02 3.97
C PHE A 159 -3.73 -11.29 4.53
N GLN A 160 -4.19 -11.77 5.69
CA GLN A 160 -3.74 -13.05 6.25
C GLN A 160 -4.06 -14.22 5.30
N ARG A 161 -5.24 -14.25 4.68
CA ARG A 161 -5.54 -15.26 3.64
C ARG A 161 -4.60 -15.15 2.44
N TYR A 162 -4.33 -13.95 1.96
CA TYR A 162 -3.38 -13.73 0.86
C TYR A 162 -1.98 -14.27 1.20
N VAL A 163 -1.46 -13.97 2.39
CA VAL A 163 -0.18 -14.51 2.87
C VAL A 163 -0.19 -16.04 2.87
N TRP A 164 -1.27 -16.66 3.37
CA TRP A 164 -1.38 -18.11 3.42
C TRP A 164 -1.51 -18.76 2.04
N TRP A 165 -2.16 -18.13 1.07
CA TRP A 165 -2.10 -18.58 -0.32
C TRP A 165 -0.65 -18.63 -0.83
N LYS A 166 0.14 -17.57 -0.60
CA LYS A 166 1.56 -17.56 -1.00
C LYS A 166 2.37 -18.65 -0.29
N LYS A 167 2.17 -18.84 1.02
CA LYS A 167 2.88 -19.86 1.83
C LYS A 167 2.55 -21.29 1.41
N SER A 168 1.35 -21.53 0.87
CA SER A 168 0.87 -22.88 0.54
C SER A 168 1.25 -23.34 -0.87
N LEU A 169 2.02 -22.55 -1.61
CA LEU A 169 2.48 -22.91 -2.96
C LEU A 169 3.57 -23.97 -2.90
N ASP A 170 3.54 -24.91 -3.85
CA ASP A 170 4.43 -26.07 -3.93
C ASP A 170 5.93 -25.74 -4.09
N VAL A 171 6.25 -24.49 -4.45
CA VAL A 171 7.65 -24.03 -4.53
C VAL A 171 8.33 -24.04 -3.15
N TRP A 172 7.55 -23.89 -2.07
CA TRP A 172 8.08 -23.89 -0.71
C TRP A 172 8.19 -25.31 -0.18
N THR A 173 9.43 -25.75 0.04
CA THR A 173 9.76 -27.10 0.52
C THR A 173 10.72 -27.02 1.69
N LYS A 174 11.13 -28.17 2.25
CA LYS A 174 12.13 -28.20 3.31
C LYS A 174 13.48 -27.63 2.85
N ASP A 175 13.85 -27.87 1.59
CA ASP A 175 15.11 -27.42 1.00
C ASP A 175 15.01 -26.00 0.42
N HIS A 176 13.79 -25.52 0.18
CA HIS A 176 13.50 -24.17 -0.27
C HIS A 176 12.38 -23.55 0.59
N PRO A 177 12.65 -23.21 1.86
CA PRO A 177 11.61 -22.76 2.78
C PRO A 177 11.10 -21.37 2.42
N PHE A 178 9.86 -21.07 2.82
CA PHE A 178 9.33 -19.71 2.76
C PHE A 178 10.26 -18.73 3.50
N PRO A 179 10.58 -17.55 2.95
CA PRO A 179 11.58 -16.66 3.55
C PRO A 179 11.16 -16.14 4.93
N ILE A 180 11.93 -16.46 5.96
CA ILE A 180 11.61 -16.11 7.36
C ILE A 180 11.57 -14.60 7.61
N ASP A 181 12.37 -13.82 6.88
CA ASP A 181 12.36 -12.34 6.98
C ASP A 181 11.01 -11.74 6.57
N ILE A 182 10.28 -12.41 5.68
CA ILE A 182 8.92 -11.99 5.30
C ILE A 182 7.94 -12.31 6.42
N ASP A 183 8.12 -13.45 7.11
CA ASP A 183 7.31 -13.79 8.27
C ASP A 183 7.47 -12.79 9.41
N TYR A 184 8.70 -12.44 9.75
CA TYR A 184 8.96 -11.43 10.77
C TYR A 184 8.40 -10.06 10.38
N MET A 185 8.54 -9.65 9.11
CA MET A 185 7.96 -8.40 8.62
C MET A 185 6.44 -8.36 8.81
N ILE A 186 5.74 -9.46 8.51
CA ILE A 186 4.29 -9.56 8.69
C ILE A 186 3.92 -9.51 10.17
N SER A 187 4.56 -10.32 11.02
CA SER A 187 4.27 -10.36 12.45
C SER A 187 4.49 -9.00 13.10
N ASP A 188 5.65 -8.38 12.85
CA ASP A 188 6.01 -7.09 13.44
C ASP A 188 5.02 -6.00 13.04
N THR A 189 4.64 -5.94 11.76
CA THR A 189 3.64 -4.97 11.25
C THR A 189 2.28 -5.18 11.91
N LEU A 190 1.80 -6.43 11.96
CA LEU A 190 0.45 -6.74 12.45
C LEU A 190 0.35 -6.56 13.97
N GLU A 191 1.36 -6.99 14.72
CA GLU A 191 1.41 -6.87 16.18
C GLU A 191 1.56 -5.42 16.63
N LEU A 192 2.35 -4.60 15.89
CA LEU A 192 2.44 -3.17 16.14
C LEU A 192 1.07 -2.48 16.03
N LEU A 193 0.29 -2.83 15.01
CA LEU A 193 -1.03 -2.23 14.78
C LEU A 193 -2.12 -2.82 15.68
N ARG A 194 -2.00 -4.10 16.03
CA ARG A 194 -2.97 -4.87 16.80
C ARG A 194 -2.23 -5.86 17.73
N PRO A 195 -1.82 -5.43 18.93
CA PRO A 195 -1.06 -6.29 19.85
C PRO A 195 -1.79 -7.57 20.32
N LYS A 196 -3.11 -7.65 20.09
CA LYS A 196 -3.95 -8.81 20.43
C LYS A 196 -4.45 -9.55 19.19
N ILE A 197 -3.87 -9.29 18.01
CA ILE A 197 -4.26 -9.97 16.78
C ILE A 197 -3.96 -11.46 16.89
N LYS A 198 -4.86 -12.27 16.35
CA LYS A 198 -4.62 -13.69 16.17
C LYS A 198 -3.99 -13.90 14.79
N LEU A 199 -2.68 -14.18 14.76
CA LEU A 199 -2.02 -14.62 13.56
C LEU A 199 -2.49 -16.03 13.20
N CYS A 200 -2.95 -16.22 11.97
CA CYS A 200 -3.39 -17.52 11.47
C CYS A 200 -2.19 -18.47 11.38
N ASN A 201 -2.37 -19.70 11.84
CA ASN A 201 -1.33 -20.75 11.82
C ASN A 201 -1.51 -21.77 10.69
N SER A 202 -2.56 -21.64 9.88
CA SER A 202 -2.76 -22.46 8.69
C SER A 202 -3.62 -21.75 7.64
N LEU A 203 -3.61 -22.26 6.41
CA LEU A 203 -4.48 -21.77 5.33
C LEU A 203 -5.96 -21.96 5.66
N GLU A 204 -6.32 -23.08 6.28
CA GLU A 204 -7.70 -23.39 6.67
C GLU A 204 -8.22 -22.40 7.71
N GLU A 205 -7.37 -21.99 8.65
CA GLU A 205 -7.72 -20.96 9.63
C GLU A 205 -7.97 -19.61 8.96
N ALA A 206 -7.09 -19.19 8.04
CA ALA A 206 -7.24 -17.93 7.33
C ALA A 206 -8.50 -17.91 6.44
N ILE A 207 -8.79 -19.03 5.76
CA ILE A 207 -10.02 -19.19 4.97
C ILE A 207 -11.25 -19.09 5.88
N ARG A 208 -11.24 -19.76 7.04
CA ARG A 208 -12.35 -19.71 8.00
C ARG A 208 -12.62 -18.28 8.49
N GLN A 209 -11.59 -17.52 8.83
CA GLN A 209 -11.75 -16.12 9.23
C GLN A 209 -12.42 -15.28 8.14
N VAL A 210 -12.06 -15.49 6.87
CA VAL A 210 -12.71 -14.78 5.76
C VAL A 210 -14.17 -15.23 5.58
N GLN A 211 -14.46 -16.53 5.65
CA GLN A 211 -15.83 -17.05 5.54
C GLN A 211 -16.75 -16.49 6.64
N ASP A 212 -16.26 -16.42 7.87
CA ASP A 212 -17.02 -15.84 8.98
C ASP A 212 -17.28 -14.34 8.78
N LEU A 213 -16.27 -13.60 8.30
CA LEU A 213 -16.41 -12.17 7.95
C LEU A 213 -17.41 -11.95 6.80
N GLU A 214 -17.35 -12.77 5.74
CA GLU A 214 -18.27 -12.69 4.60
C GLU A 214 -19.71 -13.07 5.00
N ARG A 215 -19.89 -14.00 5.94
CA ARG A 215 -21.21 -14.31 6.51
C ARG A 215 -21.81 -13.10 7.22
N GLU A 216 -21.01 -12.35 7.98
CA GLU A 216 -21.48 -11.09 8.59
C GLU A 216 -21.85 -10.03 7.55
N PHE A 217 -21.15 -9.98 6.41
CA PHE A 217 -21.47 -9.07 5.33
C PHE A 217 -22.75 -9.47 4.62
N LEU A 218 -22.97 -10.76 4.38
CA LEU A 218 -24.19 -11.26 3.76
C LEU A 218 -25.41 -10.85 4.58
N ILE A 219 -25.40 -11.08 5.90
CA ILE A 219 -26.49 -10.67 6.81
C ILE A 219 -26.77 -9.16 6.75
N LYS A 220 -25.75 -8.33 6.49
CA LYS A 220 -25.89 -6.87 6.38
C LYS A 220 -26.40 -6.40 5.02
N LEU A 221 -26.28 -7.24 3.98
CA LEU A 221 -26.71 -6.94 2.63
C LEU A 221 -28.17 -7.36 2.35
N GLY A 222 -28.73 -8.26 3.18
CA GLY A 222 -30.10 -8.76 3.08
C GLY A 222 -30.14 -10.22 2.68
#